data_AF-A0A1F2ZCC9-F1
#
_entry.id   AF-A0A1F2ZCC9-F1
#
_cell.length_a   1.000
_cell.length_b   1.000
_cell.length_c   1.000
_cell.angle_alpha   90.00
_cell.angle_beta   90.00
_cell.angle_gamma   90.00
#
_symmetry.space_group_name_H-M   'P 1'
#
loop_
_entity.id
_entity.type
_entity.pdbx_description
1 polymer ?
#
loop_
_entity_poly.entity_id
_entity_poly.type
_entity_poly.pdbx_seq_one_letter_code
_entity_poly.pdbx_strand_id
1 'polypeptide(L)'
;DRLDLYEDVIQQLHQLKLVYACQCTRKMLGSNHIYAGTCRDLALPFDQQAIRVKVEDVEICFDDALQGRHCSQLAHELGDFVLKRRDGIINYQLAVVVDDYLQGITHVVRGADLLDNTERQIYLGQLLDYPRLSYMHLPLAMSDQGQKLSKQNMAQALDLNQAPALLAQAIRALNQPVVELDHPKRMLQQAIAQWDVSLIPHRTTLHGIYL
;
A
#
# COMPACT_ATOMS: atom_id res chain seq x y z
N ASP A 1 -0.60 -1.55 -20.45
CA ASP A 1 -1.91 -0.96 -20.79
C ASP A 1 -2.25 0.33 -20.04
N ARG A 2 -1.65 0.63 -18.87
CA ARG A 2 -1.96 1.87 -18.11
C ARG A 2 -0.81 2.87 -18.01
N LEU A 3 0.32 2.58 -18.65
CA LEU A 3 1.54 3.39 -18.52
C LEU A 3 1.34 4.84 -18.95
N ASP A 4 0.64 5.07 -20.06
CA ASP A 4 0.37 6.41 -20.58
C ASP A 4 -0.40 7.27 -19.57
N LEU A 5 -1.36 6.69 -18.84
CA LEU A 5 -2.11 7.39 -17.77
C LEU A 5 -1.18 7.87 -16.64
N TYR A 6 -0.20 7.05 -16.25
CA TYR A 6 0.75 7.43 -15.20
C TYR A 6 1.72 8.51 -15.67
N GLU A 7 2.13 8.48 -16.95
CA GLU A 7 2.95 9.53 -17.56
C GLU A 7 2.18 10.85 -17.64
N ASP A 8 0.91 10.82 -18.02
CA ASP A 8 0.03 12.01 -18.04
C ASP A 8 -0.08 12.64 -16.65
N VAL A 9 -0.23 11.83 -15.61
CA VAL A 9 -0.27 12.32 -14.21
C VAL A 9 1.08 12.91 -13.79
N ILE A 10 2.21 12.29 -14.17
CA ILE A 10 3.54 12.88 -13.93
C ILE A 10 3.67 14.22 -14.65
N GLN A 11 3.17 14.33 -15.89
CA GLN A 11 3.18 15.57 -16.66
C GLN A 11 2.30 16.65 -16.00
N GLN A 12 1.13 16.29 -15.50
CA GLN A 12 0.26 17.19 -14.72
C GLN A 12 0.99 17.71 -13.48
N LEU A 13 1.56 16.83 -12.66
CA LEU A 13 2.34 17.21 -11.48
C LEU A 13 3.54 18.10 -11.85
N HIS A 14 4.16 17.86 -13.01
CA HIS A 14 5.27 18.66 -13.49
C HIS A 14 4.84 20.08 -13.87
N GLN A 15 3.70 20.23 -14.57
CA GLN A 15 3.12 21.54 -14.88
C GLN A 15 2.80 22.33 -13.60
N LEU A 16 2.36 21.64 -12.55
CA LEU A 16 2.12 22.20 -11.22
C LEU A 16 3.40 22.43 -10.40
N LYS A 17 4.58 22.09 -10.93
CA LYS A 17 5.90 22.18 -10.27
C LYS A 17 6.02 21.34 -8.99
N LEU A 18 5.21 20.28 -8.86
CA LEU A 18 5.13 19.37 -7.71
C LEU A 18 6.10 18.20 -7.81
N VAL A 19 6.74 17.99 -8.96
CA VAL A 19 7.75 16.94 -9.17
C VAL A 19 9.03 17.52 -9.78
N TYR A 20 10.13 16.77 -9.65
CA TYR A 20 11.42 17.12 -10.24
C TYR A 20 12.21 15.86 -10.63
N ALA A 21 13.15 16.02 -11.56
CA ALA A 21 14.06 14.97 -11.97
C ALA A 21 15.23 14.84 -10.98
N CYS A 22 15.57 13.59 -10.66
CA CYS A 22 16.63 13.23 -9.73
C CYS A 22 17.66 12.36 -10.44
N GLN A 23 18.90 12.87 -10.49
CA GLN A 23 20.03 12.16 -11.09
C GLN A 23 20.86 11.32 -10.10
N CYS A 24 20.51 11.33 -8.81
CA CYS A 24 21.24 10.58 -7.79
C CYS A 24 21.23 9.08 -8.10
N THR A 25 22.41 8.47 -8.06
CA THR A 25 22.56 7.01 -8.15
C THR A 25 22.35 6.38 -6.78
N ARG A 26 22.08 5.06 -6.72
CA ARG A 26 22.00 4.33 -5.44
C ARG A 26 23.25 4.53 -4.57
N LYS A 27 24.44 4.61 -5.18
CA LYS A 27 25.71 4.88 -4.49
C LYS A 27 25.71 6.26 -3.83
N MET A 28 25.14 7.28 -4.47
CA MET A 28 25.06 8.64 -3.92
C MET A 28 24.04 8.75 -2.78
N LEU A 29 22.97 7.96 -2.84
CA LEU A 29 21.93 7.94 -1.81
C LEU A 29 22.42 7.26 -0.51
N GLY A 30 23.39 6.35 -0.61
CA GLY A 30 23.91 5.61 0.54
C GLY A 30 22.83 4.77 1.22
N SER A 31 22.92 4.64 2.54
CA SER A 31 21.92 3.97 3.39
C SER A 31 20.86 4.92 3.95
N ASN A 32 20.83 6.18 3.48
CA ASN A 32 19.82 7.14 3.93
C ASN A 32 18.46 6.74 3.39
N HIS A 33 17.54 6.44 4.31
CA HIS A 33 16.16 6.06 3.96
C HIS A 33 15.36 7.28 3.46
N ILE A 34 15.71 8.48 3.93
CA ILE A 34 15.09 9.75 3.55
C ILE A 34 15.98 10.48 2.55
N TYR A 35 15.36 10.93 1.44
CA TYR A 35 16.10 11.65 0.41
C TYR A 35 16.46 13.07 0.87
N ALA A 36 17.74 13.44 0.77
CA ALA A 36 18.27 14.72 1.24
C ALA A 36 17.97 15.92 0.31
N GLY A 37 17.09 15.79 -0.68
CA GLY A 37 16.72 16.91 -1.56
C GLY A 37 17.80 17.33 -2.56
N THR A 38 18.89 16.56 -2.76
CA THR A 38 20.08 16.95 -3.54
C THR A 38 19.78 17.50 -4.95
N CYS A 39 18.73 17.01 -5.61
CA CYS A 39 18.34 17.42 -6.96
C CYS A 39 17.11 18.33 -7.02
N ARG A 40 16.49 18.69 -5.88
CA ARG A 40 15.16 19.35 -5.82
C ARG A 40 15.11 20.64 -6.65
N ASP A 41 16.19 21.41 -6.63
CA ASP A 41 16.27 22.74 -7.25
C ASP A 41 17.21 22.81 -8.47
N LEU A 42 17.69 21.65 -8.96
CA LEU A 42 18.66 21.61 -10.07
C LEU A 42 18.05 21.78 -11.46
N ALA A 43 16.71 21.82 -11.57
CA ALA A 43 15.98 21.95 -12.83
C ALA A 43 16.44 20.98 -13.93
N LEU A 44 16.72 19.73 -13.54
CA LEU A 44 17.20 18.70 -14.45
C LEU A 44 16.12 18.29 -15.48
N PRO A 45 16.51 17.91 -16.71
CA PRO A 45 15.56 17.33 -17.65
C PRO A 45 15.01 15.99 -17.13
N PHE A 46 13.76 15.70 -17.47
CA PHE A 46 13.07 14.47 -17.01
C PHE A 46 13.51 13.22 -17.77
N ASP A 47 14.09 13.39 -18.96
CA ASP A 47 14.57 12.29 -19.79
C ASP A 47 15.64 11.46 -19.06
N GLN A 48 15.43 10.14 -19.00
CA GLN A 48 16.33 9.17 -18.37
C GLN A 48 16.72 9.52 -16.91
N GLN A 49 15.80 10.15 -16.17
CA GLN A 49 15.97 10.43 -14.74
C GLN A 49 14.87 9.76 -13.91
N ALA A 50 15.15 9.58 -12.61
CA ALA A 50 14.08 9.27 -11.68
C ALA A 50 13.24 10.53 -11.44
N ILE A 51 11.93 10.39 -11.32
CA ILE A 51 11.02 11.49 -10.99
C ILE A 51 10.61 11.35 -9.53
N ARG A 52 10.80 12.42 -8.76
CA ARG A 52 10.40 12.50 -7.35
C ARG A 52 9.31 13.54 -7.17
N VAL A 53 8.40 13.28 -6.25
CA VAL A 53 7.43 14.28 -5.77
C VAL A 53 8.06 15.14 -4.69
N LYS A 54 7.75 16.42 -4.70
CA LYS A 54 8.10 17.35 -3.63
C LYS A 54 7.16 17.11 -2.46
N VAL A 55 7.74 16.75 -1.34
CA VAL A 55 7.05 16.64 -0.06
C VAL A 55 7.25 17.96 0.68
N GLU A 56 6.13 18.55 1.08
CA GLU A 56 6.08 19.73 1.94
C GLU A 56 6.15 19.31 3.42
N ASP A 57 6.47 20.27 4.30
CA ASP A 57 6.51 20.05 5.75
C ASP A 57 5.08 20.03 6.32
N VAL A 58 4.37 18.93 6.07
CA VAL A 58 2.98 18.71 6.46
C VAL A 58 2.79 17.36 7.14
N GLU A 59 2.05 17.38 8.25
CA GLU A 59 1.59 16.17 8.92
C GLU A 59 0.39 15.59 8.17
N ILE A 60 0.51 14.33 7.75
CA ILE A 60 -0.60 13.58 7.16
C ILE A 60 -1.08 12.56 8.17
N CYS A 61 -2.37 12.64 8.49
CA CYS A 61 -3.05 11.70 9.37
C CYS A 61 -4.20 10.98 8.68
N PHE A 62 -4.46 9.75 9.08
CA PHE A 62 -5.68 9.03 8.77
C PHE A 62 -6.12 8.14 9.92
N ASP A 63 -7.42 7.84 9.96
CA ASP A 63 -8.00 6.91 10.91
C ASP A 63 -8.21 5.58 10.17
N ASP A 64 -7.44 4.56 10.56
CA ASP A 64 -7.63 3.20 10.09
C ASP A 64 -8.77 2.53 10.87
N ALA A 65 -9.67 1.85 10.17
CA ALA A 65 -10.82 1.20 10.80
C ALA A 65 -10.45 0.10 11.80
N LEU A 66 -9.23 -0.46 11.73
CA LEU A 66 -8.75 -1.51 12.62
C LEU A 66 -7.53 -1.08 13.46
N GLN A 67 -6.57 -0.40 12.85
CA GLN A 67 -5.29 -0.05 13.50
C GLN A 67 -5.32 1.29 14.24
N GLY A 68 -6.42 2.04 14.14
CA GLY A 68 -6.60 3.32 14.82
C GLY A 68 -5.96 4.49 14.07
N ARG A 69 -5.65 5.57 14.77
CA ARG A 69 -5.13 6.79 14.14
C ARG A 69 -3.63 6.69 13.87
N HIS A 70 -3.25 6.98 12.63
CA HIS A 70 -1.87 7.09 12.17
C HIS A 70 -1.59 8.51 11.68
N CYS A 71 -0.39 9.02 11.96
CA CYS A 71 0.09 10.33 11.55
C CYS A 71 1.59 10.25 11.23
N SER A 72 2.05 10.96 10.22
CA SER A 72 3.47 11.07 9.86
C SER A 72 3.81 12.49 9.41
N GLN A 73 4.93 13.02 9.90
CA GLN A 73 5.53 14.26 9.39
C GLN A 73 6.35 13.93 8.14
N LEU A 74 5.71 14.02 6.97
CA LEU A 74 6.21 13.38 5.75
C LEU A 74 7.59 13.87 5.33
N ALA A 75 7.86 15.17 5.42
CA ALA A 75 9.15 15.72 5.03
C ALA A 75 10.31 15.14 5.86
N HIS A 76 10.05 14.80 7.13
CA HIS A 76 11.06 14.36 8.09
C HIS A 76 11.19 12.84 8.16
N GLU A 77 10.12 12.11 7.89
CA GLU A 77 10.09 10.65 8.02
C GLU A 77 10.30 9.95 6.67
N LEU A 78 9.87 10.57 5.57
CA LEU A 78 9.81 9.92 4.26
C LEU A 78 10.54 10.72 3.17
N GLY A 79 10.41 12.05 3.21
CA GLY A 79 10.96 12.99 2.24
C GLY A 79 10.45 12.78 0.81
N ASP A 80 11.11 13.44 -0.15
CA ASP A 80 10.73 13.42 -1.56
C ASP A 80 10.86 12.01 -2.16
N PHE A 81 9.75 11.29 -2.27
CA PHE A 81 9.72 9.90 -2.72
C PHE A 81 9.60 9.78 -4.25
N VAL A 82 10.02 8.63 -4.79
CA VAL A 82 10.10 8.37 -6.22
C VAL A 82 8.72 7.98 -6.77
N LEU A 83 8.25 8.66 -7.82
CA LEU A 83 7.05 8.31 -8.59
C LEU A 83 7.37 7.48 -9.83
N LYS A 84 8.53 7.72 -10.45
CA LYS A 84 9.04 6.95 -11.60
C LYS A 84 10.54 6.76 -11.46
N ARG A 85 11.01 5.53 -11.65
CA ARG A 85 12.43 5.20 -11.58
C ARG A 85 13.14 5.64 -12.87
N ARG A 86 14.47 5.78 -12.79
CA ARG A 86 15.33 6.11 -13.94
C ARG A 86 15.17 5.12 -15.11
N ASP A 87 14.91 3.85 -14.82
CA ASP A 87 14.69 2.80 -15.82
C ASP A 87 13.25 2.79 -16.39
N GLY A 88 12.46 3.83 -16.12
CA GLY A 88 11.10 4.00 -16.64
C GLY A 88 10.01 3.29 -15.84
N ILE A 89 10.37 2.48 -14.85
CA ILE A 89 9.38 1.75 -14.05
C ILE A 89 8.62 2.72 -13.14
N ILE A 90 7.30 2.76 -13.30
CA ILE A 90 6.38 3.50 -12.43
C ILE A 90 6.39 2.90 -11.03
N ASN A 91 6.48 3.77 -10.01
CA ASN A 91 6.47 3.36 -8.63
C ASN A 91 5.05 2.98 -8.18
N TYR A 92 4.95 1.99 -7.31
CA TYR A 92 3.72 1.58 -6.66
C TYR A 92 2.93 2.75 -6.07
N GLN A 93 3.60 3.74 -5.45
CA GLN A 93 2.92 4.89 -4.85
C GLN A 93 2.11 5.69 -5.86
N LEU A 94 2.60 5.86 -7.09
CA LEU A 94 1.87 6.55 -8.15
C LEU A 94 0.76 5.66 -8.72
N ALA A 95 1.13 4.43 -9.11
CA ALA A 95 0.20 3.54 -9.79
C ALA A 95 -1.07 3.29 -8.96
N VAL A 96 -0.92 3.01 -7.66
CA VAL A 96 -2.07 2.69 -6.80
C VAL A 96 -3.01 3.89 -6.61
N VAL A 97 -2.47 5.09 -6.40
CA VAL A 97 -3.30 6.30 -6.19
C VAL A 97 -4.09 6.65 -7.44
N VAL A 98 -3.45 6.55 -8.62
CA VAL A 98 -4.10 6.81 -9.91
C VAL A 98 -5.16 5.76 -10.21
N ASP A 99 -4.87 4.48 -9.96
CA ASP A 99 -5.80 3.41 -10.27
C ASP A 99 -6.99 3.37 -9.32
N ASP A 100 -6.77 3.56 -8.02
CA ASP A 100 -7.85 3.62 -7.03
C ASP A 100 -8.84 4.75 -7.39
N TYR A 101 -8.33 5.92 -7.78
CA TYR A 101 -9.17 7.02 -8.25
C TYR A 101 -9.94 6.67 -9.52
N LEU A 102 -9.26 6.18 -10.56
CA LEU A 102 -9.88 5.89 -11.85
C LEU A 102 -10.89 4.75 -11.79
N GLN A 103 -10.73 3.83 -10.83
CA GLN A 103 -11.67 2.74 -10.58
C GLN A 103 -12.80 3.11 -9.60
N GLY A 104 -12.80 4.33 -9.05
CA GLY A 104 -13.80 4.79 -8.10
C GLY A 104 -13.77 4.03 -6.78
N ILE A 105 -12.59 3.60 -6.34
CA ILE A 105 -12.41 2.97 -5.04
C ILE A 105 -12.79 4.00 -3.96
N THR A 106 -13.47 3.51 -2.91
CA THR A 106 -13.86 4.33 -1.75
C THR A 106 -13.27 3.79 -0.44
N HIS A 107 -13.03 2.48 -0.39
CA HIS A 107 -12.50 1.77 0.76
C HIS A 107 -11.35 0.87 0.33
N VAL A 108 -10.19 1.05 0.93
CA VAL A 108 -9.01 0.22 0.72
C VAL A 108 -8.84 -0.72 1.90
N VAL A 109 -9.06 -2.02 1.64
CA VAL A 109 -8.83 -3.10 2.62
C VAL A 109 -7.63 -3.93 2.17
N ARG A 110 -6.54 -3.87 2.92
CA ARG A 110 -5.26 -4.51 2.55
C ARG A 110 -4.46 -4.96 3.77
N GLY A 111 -3.33 -5.64 3.58
CA GLY A 111 -2.48 -6.10 4.69
C GLY A 111 -1.76 -4.96 5.42
N ALA A 112 -1.52 -5.13 6.72
CA ALA A 112 -0.84 -4.16 7.59
C ALA A 112 0.63 -3.90 7.23
N ASP A 113 1.22 -4.68 6.33
CA ASP A 113 2.53 -4.37 5.75
C ASP A 113 2.55 -3.12 4.88
N LEU A 114 1.38 -2.66 4.45
CA LEU A 114 1.23 -1.46 3.62
C LEU A 114 0.80 -0.23 4.40
N LEU A 115 0.69 -0.33 5.73
CA LEU A 115 0.20 0.73 6.61
C LEU A 115 1.01 2.03 6.41
N ASP A 116 2.35 1.95 6.53
CA ASP A 116 3.29 3.08 6.38
C ASP A 116 3.37 3.67 4.95
N ASN A 117 2.68 3.09 3.97
CA ASN A 117 2.56 3.68 2.64
C ASN A 117 1.36 4.61 2.52
N THR A 118 0.41 4.51 3.45
CA THR A 118 -0.90 5.15 3.33
C THR A 118 -0.77 6.66 3.39
N GLU A 119 0.08 7.20 4.27
CA GLU A 119 0.30 8.63 4.41
C GLU A 119 0.89 9.24 3.13
N ARG A 120 1.83 8.53 2.47
CA ARG A 120 2.39 8.95 1.17
C ARG A 120 1.33 8.96 0.07
N GLN A 121 0.46 7.96 0.08
CA GLN A 121 -0.60 7.81 -0.93
C GLN A 121 -1.70 8.85 -0.73
N ILE A 122 -2.06 9.14 0.52
CA ILE A 122 -2.98 10.23 0.86
C ILE A 122 -2.40 11.57 0.41
N TYR A 123 -1.12 11.83 0.71
CA TYR A 123 -0.45 13.06 0.27
C TYR A 123 -0.47 13.22 -1.25
N LEU A 124 -0.11 12.15 -1.98
CA LEU A 124 -0.14 12.19 -3.45
C LEU A 124 -1.57 12.40 -3.98
N GLY A 125 -2.57 11.75 -3.36
CA GLY A 125 -3.98 11.97 -3.68
C GLY A 125 -4.42 13.42 -3.45
N GLN A 126 -4.00 14.04 -2.35
CA GLN A 126 -4.27 15.45 -2.06
C GLN A 126 -3.65 16.39 -3.10
N LEU A 127 -2.41 16.14 -3.52
CA LEU A 127 -1.74 16.92 -4.58
C LEU A 127 -2.48 16.83 -5.92
N LEU A 128 -3.15 15.72 -6.17
CA LEU A 128 -3.93 15.45 -7.38
C LEU A 128 -5.41 15.84 -7.26
N ASP A 129 -5.82 16.38 -6.11
CA ASP A 129 -7.22 16.70 -5.79
C ASP A 129 -8.17 15.48 -5.92
N TYR A 130 -7.68 14.29 -5.56
CA TYR A 130 -8.47 13.07 -5.57
C TYR A 130 -9.32 12.92 -4.31
N PRO A 131 -10.50 12.28 -4.39
CA PRO A 131 -11.35 12.03 -3.24
C PRO A 131 -10.64 11.23 -2.13
N ARG A 132 -10.95 11.57 -0.88
CA ARG A 132 -10.43 10.83 0.28
C ARG A 132 -11.01 9.42 0.33
N LEU A 133 -10.14 8.44 0.60
CA LEU A 133 -10.48 7.04 0.80
C LEU A 133 -10.59 6.70 2.30
N SER A 134 -11.36 5.66 2.60
CA SER A 134 -11.34 4.99 3.90
C SER A 134 -10.36 3.81 3.88
N TYR A 135 -9.65 3.58 4.97
CA TYR A 135 -8.62 2.53 5.05
C TYR A 135 -8.91 1.54 6.17
N MET A 136 -8.63 0.27 5.91
CA MET A 136 -8.60 -0.79 6.91
C MET A 136 -7.44 -1.74 6.63
N HIS A 137 -6.51 -1.84 7.56
CA HIS A 137 -5.33 -2.68 7.40
C HIS A 137 -5.46 -3.98 8.21
N LEU A 138 -5.65 -5.09 7.51
CA LEU A 138 -5.79 -6.43 8.07
C LEU A 138 -4.47 -6.97 8.63
N PRO A 139 -4.50 -7.71 9.75
CA PRO A 139 -3.30 -8.31 10.33
C PRO A 139 -2.68 -9.34 9.38
N LEU A 140 -1.34 -9.43 9.41
CA LEU A 140 -0.57 -10.35 8.58
C LEU A 140 -0.53 -11.74 9.20
N ALA A 141 -0.81 -12.77 8.40
CA ALA A 141 -0.53 -14.14 8.80
C ALA A 141 1.00 -14.39 8.85
N MET A 142 1.46 -14.91 9.98
CA MET A 142 2.87 -15.19 10.25
C MET A 142 3.11 -16.70 10.31
N SER A 143 4.32 -17.15 10.02
CA SER A 143 4.76 -18.52 10.28
C SER A 143 4.99 -18.76 11.77
N ASP A 144 5.15 -20.02 12.15
CA ASP A 144 5.58 -20.46 13.48
C ASP A 144 6.92 -19.86 13.95
N GLN A 145 7.78 -19.50 13.00
CA GLN A 145 9.05 -18.81 13.23
C GLN A 145 8.93 -17.27 13.29
N GLY A 146 7.70 -16.73 13.29
CA GLY A 146 7.45 -15.29 13.34
C GLY A 146 7.80 -14.55 12.05
N GLN A 147 7.95 -15.26 10.92
CA GLN A 147 8.21 -14.66 9.62
C GLN A 147 6.90 -14.39 8.90
N LYS A 148 6.81 -13.28 8.15
CA LYS A 148 5.65 -13.02 7.29
C LYS A 148 5.51 -14.14 6.27
N LEU A 149 4.31 -14.70 6.11
CA LEU A 149 4.06 -15.62 5.01
C LEU A 149 4.15 -14.85 3.68
N SER A 150 5.24 -15.06 2.96
CA SER A 150 5.51 -14.40 1.69
C SER A 150 6.17 -15.38 0.74
N LYS A 151 6.04 -15.12 -0.58
CA LYS A 151 6.72 -15.92 -1.61
C LYS A 151 8.24 -15.94 -1.43
N GLN A 152 8.82 -14.89 -0.84
CA GLN A 152 10.26 -14.82 -0.53
C GLN A 152 10.65 -15.75 0.64
N ASN A 153 9.72 -16.01 1.56
CA ASN A 153 9.90 -16.91 2.70
C ASN A 153 9.40 -18.34 2.40
N MET A 154 9.31 -18.72 1.11
CA MET A 154 8.82 -20.03 0.65
C MET A 154 7.43 -20.40 1.19
N ALA A 155 6.54 -19.43 1.41
CA ALA A 155 5.16 -19.72 1.77
C ALA A 155 4.52 -20.62 0.69
N GLN A 156 3.89 -21.71 1.14
CA GLN A 156 3.29 -22.68 0.24
C GLN A 156 2.18 -22.02 -0.59
N ALA A 157 2.14 -22.31 -1.89
CA ALA A 157 1.03 -21.88 -2.72
C ALA A 157 -0.28 -22.51 -2.22
N LEU A 158 -1.39 -21.78 -2.35
CA LEU A 158 -2.70 -22.30 -1.97
C LEU A 158 -3.05 -23.51 -2.83
N ASP A 159 -3.31 -24.66 -2.18
CA ASP A 159 -3.89 -25.82 -2.84
C ASP A 159 -5.40 -25.61 -3.01
N LEU A 160 -5.83 -25.32 -4.24
CA LEU A 160 -7.23 -25.04 -4.54
C LEU A 160 -8.15 -26.24 -4.30
N ASN A 161 -7.61 -27.47 -4.23
CA ASN A 161 -8.41 -28.64 -3.85
C ASN A 161 -8.82 -28.61 -2.37
N GLN A 162 -8.12 -27.81 -1.55
CA GLN A 162 -8.39 -27.61 -0.13
C GLN A 162 -9.12 -26.28 0.14
N ALA A 163 -9.68 -25.64 -0.89
CA ALA A 163 -10.31 -24.33 -0.76
C ALA A 163 -11.34 -24.21 0.40
N PRO A 164 -12.23 -25.20 0.66
CA PRO A 164 -13.11 -25.13 1.84
C PRO A 164 -12.34 -25.06 3.17
N ALA A 165 -11.31 -25.88 3.35
CA ALA A 165 -10.51 -25.89 4.58
C ALA A 165 -9.70 -24.60 4.74
N LEU A 166 -9.10 -24.11 3.65
CA LEU A 166 -8.35 -22.86 3.62
C LEU A 166 -9.25 -21.65 3.95
N LEU A 167 -10.48 -21.62 3.42
CA LEU A 167 -11.46 -20.59 3.74
C LEU A 167 -11.88 -20.65 5.21
N ALA A 168 -12.18 -21.84 5.74
CA ALA A 168 -12.51 -22.01 7.15
C ALA A 168 -11.36 -21.54 8.06
N GLN A 169 -10.10 -21.80 7.68
CA GLN A 169 -8.93 -21.32 8.39
C GLN A 169 -8.82 -19.79 8.34
N ALA A 170 -9.01 -19.17 7.18
CA ALA A 170 -8.96 -17.71 7.03
C ALA A 170 -10.08 -17.00 7.81
N ILE A 171 -11.31 -17.52 7.77
CA ILE A 171 -12.46 -17.01 8.54
C ILE A 171 -12.15 -17.06 10.04
N ARG A 172 -11.62 -18.19 10.52
CA ARG A 172 -11.21 -18.34 11.93
C ARG A 172 -10.06 -17.41 12.29
N ALA A 173 -9.08 -17.22 11.40
CA ALA A 173 -7.93 -16.35 11.61
C ALA A 173 -8.34 -14.89 11.82
N LEU A 174 -9.40 -14.45 11.14
CA LEU A 174 -10.02 -13.13 11.28
C LEU A 174 -11.06 -13.08 12.41
N ASN A 175 -11.11 -14.10 13.28
CA ASN A 175 -12.07 -14.25 14.39
C ASN A 175 -13.55 -14.16 13.97
N GLN A 176 -13.86 -14.44 12.70
CA GLN A 176 -15.23 -14.39 12.22
C GLN A 176 -16.02 -15.62 12.70
N PRO A 177 -17.36 -15.55 12.77
CA PRO A 177 -18.16 -16.69 13.18
C PRO A 177 -17.91 -17.89 12.27
N VAL A 178 -17.96 -19.09 12.84
CA VAL A 178 -17.70 -20.33 12.12
C VAL A 178 -18.74 -20.49 11.00
N VAL A 179 -18.28 -20.96 9.85
CA VAL A 179 -19.13 -21.36 8.72
C VAL A 179 -19.19 -22.86 8.61
N GLU A 180 -20.30 -23.39 8.10
CA GLU A 180 -20.42 -24.81 7.77
C GLU A 180 -19.46 -25.15 6.64
N LEU A 181 -18.76 -26.28 6.75
CA LEU A 181 -17.83 -26.71 5.72
C LEU A 181 -18.61 -27.20 4.49
N ASP A 182 -18.49 -26.47 3.38
CA ASP A 182 -19.26 -26.68 2.15
C ASP A 182 -18.46 -26.17 0.94
N HIS A 183 -19.06 -26.08 -0.23
CA HIS A 183 -18.49 -25.42 -1.39
C HIS A 183 -18.16 -23.95 -1.07
N PRO A 184 -17.01 -23.43 -1.54
CA PRO A 184 -16.53 -22.06 -1.24
C PRO A 184 -17.59 -20.96 -1.39
N LYS A 185 -18.45 -21.06 -2.41
CA LYS A 185 -19.52 -20.10 -2.65
C LYS A 185 -20.54 -20.03 -1.50
N ARG A 186 -20.94 -21.19 -0.96
CA ARG A 186 -21.93 -21.28 0.13
C ARG A 186 -21.30 -20.82 1.45
N MET A 187 -20.06 -21.21 1.70
CA MET A 187 -19.28 -20.73 2.84
C MET A 187 -19.14 -19.20 2.85
N LEU A 188 -18.82 -18.58 1.71
CA LEU A 188 -18.71 -17.13 1.58
C LEU A 188 -20.05 -16.41 1.76
N GLN A 189 -21.16 -16.99 1.27
CA GLN A 189 -22.50 -16.43 1.51
C GLN A 189 -22.83 -16.38 3.01
N GLN A 190 -22.53 -17.46 3.73
CA GLN A 190 -22.69 -17.50 5.18
C GLN A 190 -21.76 -16.50 5.88
N ALA A 191 -20.48 -16.47 5.51
CA ALA A 191 -19.49 -15.55 6.09
C ALA A 191 -19.90 -14.08 5.91
N ILE A 192 -20.43 -13.69 4.73
CA ILE A 192 -20.92 -12.35 4.45
C ILE A 192 -22.14 -12.02 5.35
N ALA A 193 -23.09 -12.95 5.49
CA ALA A 193 -24.30 -12.73 6.28
C ALA A 193 -24.02 -12.53 7.78
N GLN A 194 -22.89 -13.02 8.27
CA GLN A 194 -22.48 -12.96 9.68
C GLN A 194 -21.22 -12.12 9.92
N TRP A 195 -20.76 -11.36 8.92
CA TRP A 195 -19.51 -10.62 8.99
C TRP A 195 -19.57 -9.53 10.06
N ASP A 196 -18.55 -9.49 10.91
CA ASP A 196 -18.43 -8.48 11.95
C ASP A 196 -16.97 -8.00 12.04
N VAL A 197 -16.76 -6.75 11.61
CA VAL A 197 -15.45 -6.10 11.62
C VAL A 197 -14.89 -5.99 13.04
N SER A 198 -15.74 -5.82 14.05
CA SER A 198 -15.32 -5.65 15.44
C SER A 198 -14.66 -6.90 16.03
N LEU A 199 -14.86 -8.06 15.40
CA LEU A 199 -14.22 -9.31 15.82
C LEU A 199 -12.77 -9.41 15.33
N ILE A 200 -12.41 -8.69 14.27
CA ILE A 200 -11.08 -8.80 13.68
C ILE A 200 -10.02 -8.36 14.72
N PRO A 201 -8.93 -9.11 14.90
CA PRO A 201 -7.90 -8.74 15.86
C PRO A 201 -7.29 -7.35 15.58
N HIS A 202 -7.41 -6.43 16.54
CA HIS A 202 -6.76 -5.11 16.55
C HIS A 202 -5.24 -5.22 16.82
N ARG A 203 -4.52 -5.76 15.84
CA ARG A 203 -3.06 -5.95 15.83
C ARG A 203 -2.59 -5.98 14.39
N THR A 204 -1.29 -5.86 14.15
CA THR A 204 -0.72 -5.90 12.80
C THR A 204 -0.32 -7.31 12.35
N THR A 205 -0.27 -8.29 13.26
CA THR A 205 0.10 -9.68 12.96
C THR A 205 -0.80 -10.69 13.66
N LEU A 206 -1.15 -11.76 12.96
CA LEU A 206 -1.85 -12.91 13.51
C LEU A 206 -0.85 -13.94 14.04
N HIS A 207 -1.15 -14.52 15.19
CA HIS A 207 -0.36 -15.58 15.80
C HIS A 207 -1.06 -16.92 15.58
N GLY A 208 -0.38 -17.87 14.94
CA GLY A 208 -0.92 -19.20 14.63
C GLY A 208 -0.14 -19.87 13.52
N ILE A 209 -0.41 -21.17 13.30
CA ILE A 209 0.09 -21.89 12.13
C ILE A 209 -0.92 -21.67 11.01
N TYR A 210 -0.51 -20.92 10.01
CA TYR A 210 -1.27 -20.66 8.79
C TYR A 210 -0.49 -21.27 7.63
N LEU A 211 -1.04 -22.33 7.04
CA LEU A 211 -0.41 -23.21 6.05
C LEU A 211 0.73 -24.08 6.62
#